data_AF-A0A3P7LUR9-F1
#
_entry.id   AF-A0A3P7LUR9-F1
#
_cell.length_a   1.000
_cell.length_b   1.000
_cell.length_c   1.000
_cell.angle_alpha   90.00
_cell.angle_beta   90.00
_cell.angle_gamma   90.00
#
_symmetry.space_group_name_H-M   'P 1'
#
loop_
_entity.id
_entity.type
_entity.pdbx_description
1 polymer ?
#
loop_
_entity_poly.entity_id
_entity_poly.type
_entity_poly.pdbx_seq_one_letter_code
_entity_poly.pdbx_strand_id
1 'polypeptide(L)'
;MPPSEGRKKLGTAPNQFVLEARKISEQDFNDVFENVVEVAMCVEVHNTLFRRVRFPNVLRWQSCDTGPALSIVGNPLLIQVELNKDVRFIEGRGSQESPIVIRGNRKFKRENVDKLMEILKPYNVRRPQDGGQLKLSLFSYAAYKKKVHSWNQSLAFFSKLFNSALLTALS
;
A
#
# COMPACT_ATOMS: atom_id res chain seq x y z
N MET A 1 -21.73 -16.56 -20.15
CA MET A 1 -21.02 -15.36 -20.63
C MET A 1 -19.74 -15.23 -19.85
N PRO A 2 -18.55 -15.22 -20.48
CA PRO A 2 -17.33 -14.85 -19.78
C PRO A 2 -17.40 -13.36 -19.38
N PRO A 3 -16.79 -12.94 -18.25
CA PRO A 3 -16.74 -11.54 -17.89
C PRO A 3 -16.05 -10.76 -19.02
N SER A 4 -16.65 -9.64 -19.42
CA SER A 4 -16.05 -8.70 -20.36
C SER A 4 -14.63 -8.38 -19.90
N GLU A 5 -13.72 -8.27 -20.85
CA GLU A 5 -12.29 -8.04 -20.67
C GLU A 5 -12.04 -6.63 -20.10
N GLY A 6 -12.49 -6.43 -18.87
CA GLY A 6 -12.41 -5.18 -18.13
C GLY A 6 -10.95 -4.76 -17.96
N ARG A 7 -10.74 -3.45 -17.83
CA ARG A 7 -9.41 -2.84 -17.72
C ARG A 7 -8.62 -3.50 -16.59
N LYS A 8 -7.73 -4.43 -16.95
CA LYS A 8 -6.86 -5.11 -15.99
C LYS A 8 -5.89 -4.14 -15.30
N LYS A 9 -5.61 -3.00 -15.93
CA LYS A 9 -4.66 -2.00 -15.42
C LYS A 9 -5.22 -0.58 -15.51
N LEU A 10 -5.00 0.20 -14.46
CA LEU A 10 -5.33 1.62 -14.37
C LEU A 10 -4.07 2.42 -14.04
N GLY A 11 -3.67 3.33 -14.95
CA GLY A 11 -2.45 4.12 -14.83
C GLY A 11 -1.17 3.42 -15.31
N THR A 12 -0.05 4.12 -15.18
CA THR A 12 1.28 3.69 -15.61
C THR A 12 2.32 4.18 -14.61
N ALA A 13 3.50 3.58 -14.54
CA ALA A 13 4.56 3.98 -13.62
C ALA A 13 5.90 4.18 -14.34
N PRO A 14 6.83 5.02 -13.80
CA PRO A 14 6.65 5.90 -12.63
C PRO A 14 5.59 6.97 -12.89
N ASN A 15 4.94 7.48 -11.84
CA ASN A 15 3.89 8.49 -11.99
C ASN A 15 3.79 9.45 -10.81
N GLN A 16 3.20 10.60 -11.11
CA GLN A 16 2.77 11.62 -10.14
C GLN A 16 1.24 11.74 -10.12
N PHE A 17 0.53 10.75 -10.67
CA PHE A 17 -0.92 10.84 -10.82
C PHE A 17 -1.59 10.57 -9.47
N VAL A 18 -2.45 11.50 -9.08
CA VAL A 18 -3.26 11.41 -7.87
C VAL A 18 -4.73 11.47 -8.27
N LEU A 19 -5.48 10.42 -7.96
CA LEU A 19 -6.93 10.40 -8.10
C LEU A 19 -7.58 10.96 -6.84
N GLU A 20 -8.16 12.16 -6.94
CA GLU A 20 -8.92 12.77 -5.86
C GLU A 20 -10.40 12.35 -5.92
N ALA A 21 -10.82 11.48 -5.01
CA ALA A 21 -12.18 10.94 -5.00
C ALA A 21 -13.27 12.00 -4.81
N ARG A 22 -12.95 13.15 -4.19
CA ARG A 22 -13.89 14.27 -4.00
C ARG A 22 -14.44 14.86 -5.30
N LYS A 23 -13.81 14.56 -6.44
CA LYS A 23 -14.20 15.06 -7.77
C LYS A 23 -15.22 14.17 -8.48
N ILE A 24 -15.55 13.01 -7.92
CA ILE A 24 -16.46 12.02 -8.53
C ILE A 24 -17.43 11.43 -7.49
N SER A 25 -18.51 10.80 -7.97
CA SER A 25 -19.48 10.15 -7.09
C SER A 25 -18.94 8.86 -6.48
N GLU A 26 -19.51 8.40 -5.36
CA GLU A 26 -19.11 7.11 -4.75
C GLU A 26 -19.35 5.94 -5.71
N GLN A 27 -20.43 6.01 -6.50
CA GLN A 27 -20.76 4.98 -7.47
C GLN A 27 -19.71 4.96 -8.59
N ASP A 28 -19.48 6.08 -9.27
CA ASP A 28 -18.50 6.13 -10.36
C ASP A 28 -17.09 5.78 -9.88
N PHE A 29 -16.72 6.22 -8.66
CA PHE A 29 -15.46 5.85 -8.05
C PHE A 29 -15.32 4.33 -7.92
N ASN A 30 -16.32 3.66 -7.32
CA ASN A 30 -16.25 2.23 -7.09
C ASN A 30 -16.34 1.44 -8.41
N ASP A 31 -17.14 1.90 -9.37
CA ASP A 31 -17.29 1.28 -10.69
C ASP A 31 -15.96 1.32 -11.47
N VAL A 32 -15.18 2.40 -11.34
CA VAL A 32 -13.82 2.49 -11.93
C VAL A 32 -12.90 1.39 -11.43
N PHE A 33 -12.97 1.00 -10.15
CA PHE A 33 -12.08 0.01 -9.54
C PHE A 33 -12.66 -1.40 -9.48
N GLU A 34 -13.93 -1.59 -9.88
CA GLU A 34 -14.61 -2.88 -9.76
C GLU A 34 -13.86 -4.00 -10.51
N ASN A 35 -13.35 -3.72 -11.71
CA ASN A 35 -12.68 -4.72 -12.56
C ASN A 35 -11.16 -4.51 -12.69
N VAL A 36 -10.58 -3.60 -11.91
CA VAL A 36 -9.16 -3.26 -11.99
C VAL A 36 -8.32 -4.24 -11.18
N VAL A 37 -7.26 -4.77 -11.80
CA VAL A 37 -6.33 -5.73 -11.19
C VAL A 37 -5.00 -5.07 -10.81
N GLU A 38 -4.55 -4.11 -11.60
CA GLU A 38 -3.32 -3.34 -11.38
C GLU A 38 -3.61 -1.84 -11.33
N VAL A 39 -3.07 -1.16 -10.33
CA VAL A 39 -3.18 0.29 -10.16
C VAL A 39 -1.78 0.89 -10.13
N ALA A 40 -1.57 1.98 -10.85
CA ALA A 40 -0.35 2.77 -10.79
C ALA A 40 -0.72 4.25 -10.64
N MET A 41 -0.97 4.66 -9.40
CA MET A 41 -1.31 6.02 -8.95
C MET A 41 -1.45 6.07 -7.43
N CYS A 42 -1.51 7.28 -6.87
CA CYS A 42 -2.07 7.49 -5.53
C CYS A 42 -3.57 7.76 -5.60
N VAL A 43 -4.31 7.33 -4.59
CA VAL A 43 -5.75 7.60 -4.45
C VAL A 43 -6.01 8.31 -3.13
N GLU A 44 -6.71 9.46 -3.21
CA GLU A 44 -7.08 10.27 -2.07
C GLU A 44 -8.60 10.32 -1.91
N VAL A 45 -9.09 9.72 -0.83
CA VAL A 45 -10.49 9.79 -0.41
C VAL A 45 -10.56 10.69 0.82
N HIS A 46 -10.53 12.01 0.57
CA HIS A 46 -10.50 13.00 1.64
C HIS A 46 -11.79 13.81 1.69
N ASN A 47 -12.33 13.98 2.91
CA ASN A 47 -13.48 14.83 3.19
C ASN A 47 -14.68 14.56 2.26
N THR A 48 -14.92 13.30 1.88
CA THR A 48 -16.05 12.89 1.06
C THR A 48 -17.20 12.39 1.92
N LEU A 49 -18.38 12.27 1.31
CA LEU A 49 -19.55 11.63 1.93
C LEU A 49 -19.63 10.13 1.63
N PHE A 50 -18.53 9.53 1.14
CA PHE A 50 -18.53 8.12 0.75
C PHE A 50 -18.81 7.23 1.96
N ARG A 51 -19.67 6.24 1.78
CA ARG A 51 -19.96 5.19 2.75
C ARG A 51 -19.04 3.99 2.54
N ARG A 52 -18.73 3.66 1.28
CA ARG A 52 -17.90 2.51 0.89
C ARG A 52 -16.82 2.92 -0.10
N VAL A 53 -15.61 2.43 0.13
CA VAL A 53 -14.47 2.54 -0.78
C VAL A 53 -14.01 1.13 -1.12
N ARG A 54 -14.03 0.75 -2.40
CA ARG A 54 -13.87 -0.66 -2.82
C ARG A 54 -12.79 -0.84 -3.87
N PHE A 55 -11.89 -1.79 -3.61
CA PHE A 55 -10.85 -2.26 -4.52
C PHE A 55 -10.83 -3.80 -4.53
N PRO A 56 -11.93 -4.46 -4.94
CA PRO A 56 -12.14 -5.89 -4.71
C PRO A 56 -11.17 -6.78 -5.50
N ASN A 57 -10.70 -6.31 -6.66
CA ASN A 57 -9.90 -7.11 -7.59
C ASN A 57 -8.45 -6.64 -7.73
N VAL A 58 -8.05 -5.57 -7.02
CA VAL A 58 -6.71 -4.99 -7.15
C VAL A 58 -5.67 -5.90 -6.47
N LEU A 59 -4.78 -6.50 -7.26
CA LEU A 59 -3.70 -7.37 -6.81
C LEU A 59 -2.34 -6.68 -6.76
N ARG A 60 -2.13 -5.64 -7.57
CA ARG A 60 -0.86 -4.89 -7.60
C ARG A 60 -1.16 -3.40 -7.59
N TRP A 61 -0.61 -2.69 -6.61
CA TRP A 61 -0.78 -1.26 -6.48
C TRP A 61 0.56 -0.57 -6.34
N GLN A 62 0.97 0.10 -7.41
CA GLN A 62 2.15 0.96 -7.42
C GLN A 62 1.76 2.38 -7.02
N SER A 63 2.33 2.86 -5.92
CA SER A 63 2.12 4.22 -5.47
C SER A 63 2.69 5.23 -6.47
N CYS A 64 2.15 6.45 -6.43
CA CYS A 64 2.82 7.60 -7.04
C CYS A 64 4.01 8.05 -6.18
N ASP A 65 4.85 8.93 -6.71
CA ASP A 65 6.08 9.38 -6.03
C ASP A 65 5.83 10.36 -4.86
N THR A 66 4.62 10.92 -4.73
CA THR A 66 4.32 12.02 -3.81
C THR A 66 3.65 11.61 -2.50
N GLY A 67 3.30 10.33 -2.33
CA GLY A 67 2.54 9.91 -1.16
C GLY A 67 2.24 8.42 -1.06
N PRO A 68 1.37 8.02 -0.12
CA PRO A 68 0.91 6.66 0.02
C PRO A 68 0.00 6.26 -1.15
N ALA A 69 -0.07 4.96 -1.45
CA ALA A 69 -0.91 4.43 -2.51
C ALA A 69 -2.39 4.76 -2.27
N LEU A 70 -2.84 4.71 -1.01
CA LEU A 70 -4.21 5.02 -0.61
C LEU A 70 -4.25 5.87 0.66
N SER A 71 -4.95 7.02 0.60
CA SER A 71 -5.15 7.90 1.74
C SER A 71 -6.65 8.19 1.94
N ILE A 72 -7.20 7.76 3.08
CA ILE A 72 -8.62 7.88 3.43
C ILE A 72 -8.75 8.72 4.71
N VAL A 73 -9.06 10.00 4.56
CA VAL A 73 -8.99 10.97 5.66
C VAL A 73 -10.27 11.79 5.80
N GLY A 74 -10.83 11.84 7.01
CA GLY A 74 -11.87 12.80 7.34
C GLY A 74 -13.23 12.54 6.70
N ASN A 75 -13.57 11.30 6.35
CA ASN A 75 -14.84 10.95 5.71
C ASN A 75 -15.89 10.60 6.79
N PRO A 76 -16.87 11.49 7.08
CA PRO A 76 -17.77 11.33 8.23
C PRO A 76 -18.77 10.18 8.09
N LEU A 77 -19.04 9.73 6.86
CA LEU A 77 -20.01 8.67 6.56
C LEU A 77 -19.39 7.32 6.24
N LEU A 78 -18.06 7.24 6.18
CA LEU A 78 -17.34 6.01 5.81
C LEU A 78 -17.59 4.91 6.84
N ILE A 79 -18.10 3.78 6.38
CA ILE A 79 -18.35 2.60 7.20
C ILE A 79 -17.58 1.39 6.73
N GLN A 80 -17.09 1.37 5.48
CA GLN A 80 -16.43 0.19 4.91
C GLN A 80 -15.33 0.61 3.95
N VAL A 81 -14.20 -0.09 4.06
CA VAL A 81 -13.12 -0.08 3.08
C VAL A 81 -12.86 -1.54 2.72
N GLU A 82 -12.94 -1.86 1.45
CA GLU A 82 -12.73 -3.20 0.92
C GLU A 82 -11.45 -3.20 0.09
N LEU A 83 -10.50 -4.05 0.48
CA LEU A 83 -9.29 -4.35 -0.28
C LEU A 83 -9.31 -5.83 -0.62
N ASN A 84 -8.80 -6.17 -1.79
CA ASN A 84 -8.42 -7.55 -2.06
C ASN A 84 -7.39 -8.01 -1.01
N LYS A 85 -7.61 -9.20 -0.42
CA LYS A 85 -6.73 -9.75 0.62
C LYS A 85 -5.30 -10.05 0.14
N ASP A 86 -5.13 -10.23 -1.17
CA ASP A 86 -3.86 -10.58 -1.82
C ASP A 86 -3.19 -9.36 -2.46
N VAL A 87 -3.69 -8.15 -2.17
CA VAL A 87 -3.14 -6.90 -2.72
C VAL A 87 -1.66 -6.71 -2.32
N ARG A 88 -0.84 -6.37 -3.31
CA ARG A 88 0.56 -6.03 -3.13
C ARG A 88 0.85 -4.56 -3.40
N PHE A 89 1.34 -3.85 -2.38
CA PHE A 89 1.78 -2.47 -2.51
C PHE A 89 3.24 -2.41 -2.95
N ILE A 90 3.51 -1.60 -3.97
CA ILE A 90 4.83 -1.31 -4.50
C ILE A 90 5.07 0.17 -4.26
N GLU A 91 6.04 0.48 -3.40
CA GLU A 91 6.38 1.86 -3.05
C GLU A 91 6.88 2.65 -4.28
N GLY A 92 6.43 3.91 -4.37
CA GLY A 92 6.99 4.89 -5.30
C GLY A 92 8.38 5.33 -4.83
N ARG A 93 9.18 5.94 -5.71
CA ARG A 93 10.52 6.41 -5.30
C ARG A 93 10.36 7.54 -4.29
N GLY A 94 10.64 7.27 -3.01
CA GLY A 94 10.67 8.28 -1.94
C GLY A 94 9.64 8.12 -0.81
N SER A 95 8.73 7.14 -0.86
CA SER A 95 7.78 6.96 0.24
C SER A 95 8.44 6.27 1.44
N GLN A 96 8.69 7.02 2.52
CA GLN A 96 9.02 6.44 3.85
C GLN A 96 7.77 6.15 4.69
N GLU A 97 6.59 6.35 4.11
CA GLU A 97 5.29 6.25 4.78
C GLU A 97 4.62 4.91 4.51
N SER A 98 3.71 4.53 5.41
CA SER A 98 2.82 3.37 5.21
C SER A 98 2.11 3.47 3.84
N PRO A 99 1.99 2.37 3.06
CA PRO A 99 1.34 2.40 1.75
C PRO A 99 -0.14 2.81 1.83
N ILE A 100 -0.74 2.70 3.02
CA ILE A 100 -2.09 3.16 3.30
C ILE A 100 -2.12 4.07 4.52
N VAL A 101 -2.91 5.13 4.45
CA VAL A 101 -3.24 6.04 5.55
C VAL A 101 -4.75 6.09 5.76
N ILE A 102 -5.24 5.80 6.97
CA ILE A 102 -6.69 5.90 7.31
C ILE A 102 -6.84 6.68 8.61
N ARG A 103 -7.48 7.86 8.55
CA ARG A 103 -7.54 8.80 9.70
C ARG A 103 -8.86 9.58 9.74
N GLY A 104 -9.36 9.91 10.93
CA GLY A 104 -10.48 10.86 11.08
C GLY A 104 -11.83 10.42 10.49
N ASN A 105 -12.03 9.13 10.21
CA ASN A 105 -13.27 8.61 9.65
C ASN A 105 -14.23 8.19 10.79
N ARG A 106 -15.06 9.11 11.29
CA ARG A 106 -15.82 8.93 12.56
C ARG A 106 -16.71 7.69 12.62
N LYS A 107 -17.32 7.28 11.49
CA LYS A 107 -18.20 6.10 11.43
C LYS A 107 -17.46 4.80 11.08
N PHE A 108 -16.15 4.86 10.83
CA PHE A 108 -15.35 3.70 10.48
C PHE A 108 -15.00 2.93 11.77
N LYS A 109 -15.72 1.83 11.99
CA LYS A 109 -15.61 1.04 13.22
C LYS A 109 -14.35 0.18 13.28
N ARG A 110 -13.97 -0.20 14.51
CA ARG A 110 -12.77 -1.02 14.79
C ARG A 110 -12.79 -2.38 14.08
N GLU A 111 -13.95 -3.01 13.90
CA GLU A 111 -14.02 -4.33 13.25
C GLU A 111 -13.56 -4.26 11.79
N ASN A 112 -13.79 -3.13 11.11
CA ASN A 112 -13.30 -2.92 9.75
C ASN A 112 -11.81 -2.57 9.72
N VAL A 113 -11.32 -1.87 10.76
CA VAL A 113 -9.88 -1.64 10.94
C VAL A 113 -9.15 -2.98 11.08
N ASP A 114 -9.62 -3.88 11.95
CA ASP A 114 -8.96 -5.15 12.20
C ASP A 114 -8.84 -6.03 10.94
N LYS A 115 -9.90 -6.07 10.10
CA LYS A 115 -9.87 -6.73 8.79
C LYS A 115 -8.79 -6.15 7.87
N LEU A 116 -8.66 -4.82 7.81
CA LEU A 116 -7.60 -4.19 7.02
C LEU A 116 -6.21 -4.47 7.60
N MET A 117 -6.07 -4.48 8.92
CA MET A 117 -4.78 -4.75 9.57
C MET A 117 -4.27 -6.17 9.31
N GLU A 118 -5.18 -7.13 9.11
CA GLU A 118 -4.81 -8.49 8.69
C GLU A 118 -4.16 -8.48 7.30
N ILE A 119 -4.76 -7.78 6.34
CA ILE A 119 -4.23 -7.61 4.97
C ILE A 119 -2.89 -6.86 5.00
N LEU A 120 -2.78 -5.85 5.87
CA LEU A 120 -1.63 -4.95 5.93
C LEU A 120 -0.47 -5.45 6.81
N LYS A 121 -0.63 -6.60 7.46
CA LYS A 121 0.39 -7.22 8.33
C LYS A 121 1.79 -7.29 7.70
N PRO A 122 1.97 -7.61 6.39
CA PRO A 122 3.29 -7.65 5.76
C PRO A 122 4.02 -6.30 5.70
N TYR A 123 3.29 -5.18 5.76
CA TYR A 123 3.82 -3.83 5.54
C TYR A 123 4.16 -3.09 6.85
N ASN A 124 4.09 -3.77 8.00
CA ASN A 124 4.33 -3.16 9.33
C ASN A 124 3.52 -1.88 9.57
N VAL A 125 2.30 -1.80 9.02
CA VAL A 125 1.38 -0.68 9.24
C VAL A 125 1.03 -0.63 10.72
N ARG A 126 1.07 0.57 11.31
CA ARG A 126 0.65 0.76 12.71
C ARG A 126 -0.87 0.88 12.76
N ARG A 127 -1.51 0.24 13.75
CA ARG A 127 -2.95 0.37 13.94
C ARG A 127 -3.33 1.86 14.10
N PRO A 128 -4.46 2.29 13.52
CA PRO A 128 -5.07 3.56 13.88
C PRO A 128 -5.39 3.54 15.38
N GLN A 129 -4.66 4.31 16.18
CA GLN A 129 -4.98 4.50 17.59
C GLN A 129 -6.14 5.51 17.65
N ASP A 130 -7.33 4.99 17.93
CA ASP A 130 -8.46 5.70 18.53
C ASP A 130 -8.98 6.95 17.83
N GLY A 131 -9.96 6.83 16.93
CA GLY A 131 -11.04 7.82 16.70
C GLY A 131 -10.70 9.30 16.41
N GLY A 132 -9.43 9.73 16.42
CA GLY A 132 -9.00 11.12 16.49
C GLY A 132 -7.48 11.24 16.64
N GLN A 133 -6.83 11.76 15.59
CA GLN A 133 -5.45 12.26 15.49
C GLN A 133 -4.27 11.29 15.60
N LEU A 134 -3.25 11.55 14.76
CA LEU A 134 -1.99 10.81 14.66
C LEU A 134 -0.78 11.71 14.90
N LYS A 135 0.17 11.23 15.71
CA LYS A 135 1.58 11.64 15.75
C LYS A 135 2.46 10.45 15.36
N LEU A 136 3.44 10.68 14.48
CA LEU A 136 4.45 9.70 14.07
C LEU A 136 5.47 9.44 15.19
N SER A 137 5.95 8.21 15.35
CA SER A 137 7.23 7.94 16.04
C SER A 137 8.18 7.18 15.12
N LEU A 138 9.37 7.75 14.95
CA LEU A 138 10.39 7.50 13.91
C LEU A 138 11.16 6.17 13.98
N PHE A 139 10.71 5.16 14.74
CA PHE A 139 11.58 4.03 15.09
C PHE A 139 11.66 2.85 14.08
N SER A 140 11.00 2.90 12.92
CA SER A 140 10.97 1.75 11.99
C SER A 140 12.19 1.65 11.06
N TYR A 141 12.72 2.79 10.59
CA TYR A 141 13.72 2.79 9.52
C TYR A 141 15.10 2.28 9.97
N ALA A 142 15.52 2.59 11.20
CA ALA A 142 16.80 2.12 11.75
C ALA A 142 16.84 0.59 11.95
N ALA A 143 15.70 -0.03 12.30
CA ALA A 143 15.60 -1.47 12.52
C ALA A 143 15.62 -2.26 11.20
N TYR A 144 14.92 -1.76 10.18
CA TYR A 144 14.95 -2.36 8.84
C TYR A 144 16.35 -2.27 8.20
N LYS A 145 17.00 -1.10 8.27
CA LYS A 145 18.34 -0.90 7.68
C LYS A 145 19.41 -1.77 8.34
N LYS A 146 19.34 -1.98 9.66
CA LYS A 146 20.23 -2.93 10.37
C LYS A 146 20.03 -4.36 9.88
N LYS A 147 18.79 -4.79 9.63
CA LYS A 147 18.49 -6.13 9.14
C LYS A 147 19.00 -6.31 7.71
N VAL A 148 18.73 -5.38 6.79
CA VAL A 148 19.20 -5.49 5.39
C VAL A 148 20.74 -5.42 5.29
N HIS A 149 21.39 -4.59 6.10
CA HIS A 149 22.86 -4.50 6.10
C HIS A 149 23.52 -5.80 6.61
N SER A 150 22.92 -6.47 7.60
CA SER A 150 23.37 -7.77 8.09
C SER A 150 23.29 -8.87 7.03
N TRP A 151 22.23 -8.90 6.21
CA TRP A 151 22.08 -9.89 5.14
C TRP A 151 23.09 -9.68 3.99
N ASN A 152 23.38 -8.42 3.64
CA ASN A 152 24.36 -8.11 2.60
C ASN A 152 25.80 -8.43 3.01
N GLN A 153 26.14 -8.33 4.30
CA GLN A 153 27.46 -8.75 4.80
C GLN A 153 27.63 -10.27 4.74
N SER A 154 26.58 -11.04 5.06
CA SER A 154 26.62 -12.50 4.94
C SER A 154 26.80 -12.96 3.49
N LEU A 155 26.07 -12.37 2.54
CA LEU A 155 26.21 -12.70 1.11
C LEU A 155 27.61 -12.35 0.56
N ALA A 156 28.18 -11.22 0.98
CA ALA A 156 29.55 -10.84 0.61
C ALA A 156 30.62 -11.78 1.21
N PHE A 157 30.37 -12.35 2.39
CA PHE A 157 31.25 -13.34 3.03
C PHE A 157 31.21 -14.68 2.29
N PHE A 158 30.02 -15.17 1.92
CA PHE A 158 29.89 -16.41 1.14
C PHE A 158 30.49 -16.30 -0.27
N SER A 159 30.35 -15.13 -0.93
CA SER A 159 30.99 -14.88 -2.23
C SER A 159 32.53 -14.93 -2.16
N LYS A 160 33.14 -14.39 -1.10
CA LYS A 160 34.59 -14.43 -0.92
C LYS A 160 35.13 -15.83 -0.61
N LEU A 161 34.39 -16.62 0.18
CA LEU A 161 34.76 -18.01 0.45
C LEU A 161 34.69 -18.88 -0.81
N PHE A 162 33.68 -18.67 -1.66
CA PHE A 162 33.54 -19.44 -2.90
C PHE A 162 34.67 -19.15 -3.91
N ASN A 163 35.08 -17.88 -4.04
CA ASN A 163 36.22 -17.51 -4.90
C ASN A 163 37.57 -18.01 -4.36
N SER A 164 37.73 -18.07 -3.03
CA SER A 164 38.94 -18.63 -2.39
C SER A 164 39.06 -20.14 -2.58
N ALA A 165 37.94 -20.87 -2.57
CA ALA A 165 37.91 -22.32 -2.79
C ALA A 165 38.16 -22.70 -4.26
N LEU A 166 37.76 -21.86 -5.22
CA LEU A 166 38.06 -22.09 -6.64
C LEU A 166 39.54 -21.89 -6.98
N LEU A 167 40.22 -20.94 -6.31
CA LEU A 167 41.65 -20.65 -6.54
C LEU A 167 42.59 -21.71 -5.95
N THR A 168 42.14 -22.50 -4.96
CA THR A 168 42.91 -23.60 -4.37
C THR A 168 42.70 -24.94 -5.08
N ALA A 169 41.70 -25.05 -5.96
CA ALA A 169 41.43 -26.23 -6.78
C ALA A 169 42.06 -26.18 -8.18
N LEU A 170 42.79 -25.09 -8.50
CA LEU A 170 43.42 -24.86 -9.81
C LEU A 170 44.94 -24.61 -9.72
N SER A 171 45.58 -24.96 -8.59
CA SER A 171 47.03 -24.91 -8.37
C SER A 171 47.60 -26.28 -8.06
#